data_AF-A0A952PYR0-F1
#
_entry.id   AF-A0A952PYR0-F1
#
_cell.length_a   1.000
_cell.length_b   1.000
_cell.length_c   1.000
_cell.angle_alpha   90.00
_cell.angle_beta   90.00
_cell.angle_gamma   90.00
#
_symmetry.space_group_name_H-M   'P 1'
#
loop_
_entity.id
_entity.type
_entity.pdbx_description
1 polymer ?
#
loop_
_entity_poly.entity_id
_entity_poly.type
_entity_poly.pdbx_seq_one_letter_code
_entity_poly.pdbx_strand_id
1 'polypeptide(L)' 'MAENDWLEDLWDNILSEDAVRILAKWRELSEEDQLAIWEHLNKMSTEDGWADVQRDSAQAAINALKAAGER' A
#
# COMPACT_ATOMS: atom_id res chain seq x y z
N MET A 1 -16.77 -9.11 12.55
CA MET A 1 -15.83 -8.04 12.22
C MET A 1 -16.47 -7.26 11.10
N ALA A 2 -16.61 -5.95 11.24
CA ALA A 2 -17.14 -5.14 10.15
C ALA A 2 -16.09 -5.14 9.04
N GLU A 3 -16.50 -5.31 7.78
CA GLU A 3 -15.60 -5.31 6.62
C GLU A 3 -14.72 -4.04 6.56
N ASN A 4 -15.18 -2.97 7.20
CA ASN A 4 -14.49 -1.70 7.32
C ASN A 4 -13.22 -1.75 8.18
N ASP A 5 -13.19 -2.57 9.24
CA ASP A 5 -12.07 -2.63 10.18
C ASP A 5 -10.83 -3.27 9.54
N TRP A 6 -11.05 -4.25 8.66
CA TRP A 6 -9.96 -4.92 7.93
C TRP A 6 -9.36 -4.01 6.85
N LEU A 7 -10.20 -3.24 6.16
CA LEU A 7 -9.74 -2.32 5.12
C LEU A 7 -8.95 -1.15 5.71
N GLU A 8 -9.38 -0.63 6.87
CA GLU A 8 -8.64 0.39 7.61
C GLU A 8 -7.28 -0.14 8.07
N ASP A 9 -7.22 -1.32 8.69
CA ASP A 9 -5.96 -1.96 9.09
C ASP A 9 -5.03 -2.22 7.88
N LEU A 10 -5.60 -2.62 6.74
CA LEU A 10 -4.84 -2.81 5.51
C LEU A 10 -4.13 -1.52 5.09
N TRP A 11 -4.87 -0.41 4.97
CA TRP A 11 -4.30 0.86 4.53
C TRP A 11 -3.37 1.47 5.58
N ASP A 12 -3.67 1.33 6.87
CA ASP A 12 -2.81 1.78 7.96
C ASP A 12 -1.44 1.09 7.97
N ASN A 13 -1.37 -0.17 7.52
CA ASN A 13 -0.09 -0.88 7.40
C ASN A 13 0.61 -0.58 6.08
N ILE A 14 -0.12 -0.57 4.95
CA ILE A 14 0.44 -0.31 3.62
C ILE A 14 0.94 1.13 3.46
N LEU A 15 0.28 2.11 4.07
CA LEU A 15 0.67 3.54 4.00
C LEU A 15 1.45 3.98 5.24
N SER A 16 1.96 3.06 6.05
CA SER A 16 2.67 3.37 7.29
C SER A 16 4.05 4.01 7.10
N GLU A 17 4.57 4.03 5.87
CA GLU A 17 5.96 4.39 5.52
C GLU A 17 7.03 3.48 6.16
N ASP A 18 6.61 2.43 6.89
CA ASP A 18 7.47 1.44 7.51
C ASP A 18 7.57 0.20 6.61
N ALA A 19 8.74 0.03 5.98
CA ALA A 19 9.00 -1.07 5.07
C ALA A 19 8.71 -2.46 5.68
N VAL A 20 8.94 -2.65 6.99
CA VAL A 20 8.68 -3.94 7.66
C VAL A 20 7.18 -4.20 7.73
N ARG A 21 6.39 -3.19 8.13
CA ARG A 21 4.92 -3.30 8.21
C ARG A 21 4.29 -3.48 6.83
N ILE A 22 4.77 -2.73 5.85
CA ILE A 22 4.32 -2.82 4.45
C ILE A 22 4.53 -4.24 3.92
N LEU A 23 5.74 -4.78 4.04
CA LEU A 23 6.07 -6.11 3.54
C LEU A 23 5.34 -7.23 4.27
N ALA A 24 5.18 -7.09 5.60
CA ALA A 24 4.42 -8.05 6.38
C ALA A 24 2.97 -8.11 5.89
N LYS A 25 2.29 -6.95 5.78
CA LYS A 25 0.90 -6.91 5.32
C LYS A 25 0.76 -7.34 3.87
N TRP A 26 1.67 -6.92 3.00
CA TRP A 26 1.68 -7.29 1.58
C TRP A 26 1.71 -8.81 1.36
N ARG A 27 2.53 -9.53 2.13
CA ARG A 27 2.68 -10.99 2.03
C ARG A 27 1.50 -11.79 2.57
N GLU A 28 0.61 -11.16 3.34
CA GLU A 28 -0.64 -11.77 3.80
C GLU A 28 -1.74 -11.76 2.73
N LEU A 29 -1.58 -10.91 1.71
CA LEU A 29 -2.57 -10.73 0.65
C LEU A 29 -2.46 -11.80 -0.43
N SER A 30 -3.59 -12.05 -1.10
CA SER A 30 -3.61 -12.86 -2.32
C SER A 30 -2.92 -12.11 -3.48
N GLU A 31 -2.49 -12.83 -4.51
CA GLU A 31 -1.90 -12.21 -5.71
C GLU A 31 -2.87 -11.21 -6.39
N GLU A 32 -4.18 -11.49 -6.34
CA GLU A 32 -5.23 -10.60 -6.86
C GLU A 32 -5.31 -9.30 -6.07
N ASP A 33 -5.31 -9.40 -4.74
CA ASP A 33 -5.33 -8.24 -3.85
C ASP A 33 -4.04 -7.42 -3.98
N GLN A 34 -2.89 -8.09 -4.08
CA GLN A 34 -1.60 -7.43 -4.33
C GLN A 34 -1.63 -6.63 -5.64
N LEU A 35 -2.13 -7.22 -6.73
CA LEU A 35 -2.29 -6.52 -7.99
C LEU A 35 -3.18 -5.28 -7.83
N ALA A 36 -4.34 -5.41 -7.18
CA ALA A 36 -5.28 -4.32 -6.96
C ALA A 36 -4.69 -3.18 -6.11
N ILE A 37 -4.01 -3.52 -5.00
CA ILE A 37 -3.37 -2.53 -4.12
C ILE A 37 -2.25 -1.80 -4.84
N TRP A 38 -1.40 -2.50 -5.59
CA TRP A 38 -0.34 -1.82 -6.32
C TRP A 38 -0.86 -0.89 -7.41
N GLU A 39 -1.89 -1.29 -8.14
CA GLU A 39 -2.54 -0.38 -9.08
C GLU A 39 -3.08 0.85 -8.35
N HIS A 40 -3.67 0.67 -7.17
CA HIS A 40 -4.16 1.77 -6.35
C HIS A 40 -3.01 2.68 -5.87
N LEU A 41 -1.90 2.12 -5.38
CA LEU A 41 -0.72 2.88 -4.97
C LEU A 41 -0.13 3.71 -6.11
N ASN A 42 -0.09 3.17 -7.34
CA ASN A 42 0.37 3.92 -8.50
C ASN A 42 -0.59 5.08 -8.85
N LYS A 43 -1.90 4.88 -8.74
CA LYS A 43 -2.88 5.97 -8.91
C LYS A 43 -2.68 7.05 -7.85
N MET A 44 -2.54 6.65 -6.59
CA MET A 44 -2.25 7.58 -5.49
C MET A 44 -0.98 8.40 -5.73
N SER A 45 0.09 7.80 -6.25
CA SER A 45 1.37 8.47 -6.46
C SER A 45 1.45 9.31 -7.75
N THR A 46 0.53 9.13 -8.70
CA THR A 46 0.62 9.76 -10.04
C THR A 46 -0.57 10.63 -10.42
N GLU A 47 -1.78 10.36 -9.90
CA GLU A 47 -2.97 11.13 -10.24
C GLU A 47 -3.07 12.44 -9.45
N ASP A 48 -3.69 13.42 -10.08
CA ASP A 48 -4.08 14.66 -9.44
C ASP A 48 -5.33 14.45 -8.56
N GLY A 49 -5.35 15.05 -7.37
CA GLY A 49 -6.46 14.94 -6.42
C GLY A 49 -6.11 14.25 -5.09
N TRP A 50 -4.94 13.62 -5.00
CA TRP A 50 -4.40 13.10 -3.75
C TRP A 50 -3.64 14.17 -2.97
N ALA A 51 -3.75 14.15 -1.64
CA ALA A 51 -2.95 15.03 -0.79
C ALA A 51 -1.47 14.64 -0.87
N ASP A 52 -0.57 15.61 -0.69
CA ASP A 52 0.88 15.38 -0.78
C ASP A 52 1.34 14.27 0.18
N VAL A 53 0.82 14.26 1.42
CA VAL A 53 1.09 13.18 2.38
C VAL A 53 0.67 11.80 1.88
N GLN A 54 -0.46 11.68 1.16
CA GLN A 54 -0.92 10.40 0.63
C GLN A 54 -0.05 9.93 -0.54
N ARG A 55 0.42 10.87 -1.36
CA ARG A 55 1.39 10.60 -2.44
C ARG A 55 2.71 10.10 -1.89
N ASP A 56 3.22 10.76 -0.85
CA ASP A 56 4.47 10.41 -0.20
C ASP A 56 4.39 9.02 0.44
N SER A 57 3.32 8.72 1.18
CA SER A 57 3.12 7.39 1.76
C SER A 57 2.94 6.30 0.71
N ALA A 58 2.21 6.58 -0.38
CA ALA A 58 2.07 5.63 -1.50
C ALA A 58 3.41 5.36 -2.20
N GLN A 59 4.21 6.40 -2.41
CA GLN A 59 5.54 6.28 -3.01
C GLN A 59 6.51 5.51 -2.10
N ALA A 60 6.44 5.71 -0.78
CA ALA A 60 7.20 4.94 0.19
C ALA A 60 6.83 3.46 0.14
N ALA A 61 5.53 3.13 0.06
CA ALA A 61 5.05 1.76 -0.10
C ALA A 61 5.60 1.11 -1.38
N ILE A 62 5.46 1.79 -2.53
CA ILE A 62 6.00 1.32 -3.81
C ILE A 62 7.51 1.07 -3.73
N ASN A 63 8.26 1.97 -3.09
CA ASN A 63 9.71 1.83 -2.95
C ASN A 63 10.09 0.62 -2.07
N ALA A 64 9.37 0.39 -0.98
CA ALA A 64 9.60 -0.77 -0.10
C ALA A 64 9.35 -2.09 -0.83
N LEU A 65 8.27 -2.18 -1.60
CA LEU A 65 7.92 -3.37 -2.39
C LEU A 65 8.95 -3.66 -3.49
N LYS A 66 9.40 -2.62 -4.21
CA LYS A 66 10.45 -2.74 -5.23
C LYS A 66 11.78 -3.18 -4.62
N ALA A 67 12.15 -2.63 -3.46
CA ALA A 67 13.39 -3.00 -2.77
C ALA A 67 13.40 -4.46 -2.32
N ALA A 68 12.23 -5.02 -2.01
CA ALA A 68 12.07 -6.42 -1.61
C ALA A 68 11.87 -7.39 -2.79
N GLY A 69 11.65 -6.89 -4.01
CA GLY A 69 11.41 -7.71 -5.21
C GLY A 69 9.98 -8.26 -5.31
N GLU A 70 9.02 -7.66 -4.60
CA GLU A 70 7.64 -8.12 -4.54
C GLU A 70 6.79 -7.62 -5.73
N ARG A 71 7.12 -6.46 -6.33
CA ARG A 71 6.70 -6.07 -7.70
C ARG A 71 7.45 -4.85 -8.22
#